data_AF-A0A7X9JGU3-F1
#
_entry.id   AF-A0A7X9JGU3-F1
#
_cell.length_a   1.000
_cell.length_b   1.000
_cell.length_c   1.000
_cell.angle_alpha   90.00
_cell.angle_beta   90.00
_cell.angle_gamma   90.00
#
_symmetry.space_group_name_H-M   'P 1'
#
loop_
_entity.id
_entity.type
_entity.pdbx_description
1 polymer ?
#
loop_
_entity_poly.entity_id
_entity_poly.type
_entity_poly.pdbx_seq_one_letter_code
_entity_poly.pdbx_strand_id
1 'polypeptide(L)'
;MNLIKLLALALLFYVGYRIVTMFKSKKPQDVKAQRADDTPKGEDLVQDPFCKTYIPKSQAHLKEIDGRTHYFCSSECFEKYRIEKK
;
A
#
# COMPACT_ATOMS: atom_id res chain seq x y z
N MET A 1 5.29 28.55 -19.76
CA MET A 1 5.35 27.45 -18.77
C MET A 1 4.31 27.73 -17.71
N ASN A 2 3.15 27.11 -17.82
CA ASN A 2 1.92 27.68 -17.27
C ASN A 2 1.86 27.41 -15.76
N LEU A 3 2.10 28.44 -14.94
CA LEU A 3 2.06 28.38 -13.48
C LEU A 3 0.76 27.74 -12.95
N ILE A 4 -0.34 27.94 -13.68
CA ILE A 4 -1.64 27.31 -13.45
C ILE A 4 -1.55 25.77 -13.45
N LYS A 5 -0.75 25.17 -14.36
CA LYS A 5 -0.53 23.72 -14.41
C LYS A 5 0.27 23.21 -13.21
N LEU A 6 1.22 24.00 -12.69
CA LEU A 6 1.99 23.64 -11.50
C LEU A 6 1.13 23.67 -10.24
N LEU A 7 0.26 24.68 -10.11
CA LEU A 7 -0.70 24.77 -9.01
C LEU A 7 -1.73 23.64 -9.05
N ALA A 8 -2.24 23.30 -10.24
CA ALA A 8 -3.15 22.17 -10.42
C ALA A 8 -2.49 20.83 -10.06
N LEU A 9 -1.22 20.63 -10.44
CA LEU A 9 -0.45 19.43 -10.10
C LEU A 9 -0.24 19.31 -8.58
N ALA A 10 0.16 20.40 -7.92
CA ALA A 10 0.36 20.44 -6.48
C ALA A 10 -0.94 20.17 -5.70
N LEU A 11 -2.07 20.73 -6.16
CA LEU A 11 -3.38 20.47 -5.59
C LEU A 11 -3.80 19.00 -5.77
N LEU A 12 -3.59 18.43 -6.96
CA LEU A 12 -3.87 17.01 -7.24
C LEU A 12 -3.05 16.09 -6.32
N PHE A 13 -1.75 16.38 -6.16
CA PHE A 13 -0.89 15.65 -5.23
C PHE A 13 -1.36 15.77 -3.77
N TYR A 14 -1.74 16.98 -3.35
CA TYR A 14 -2.23 17.22 -1.99
C TYR A 14 -3.55 16.49 -1.73
N VAL A 15 -4.50 16.54 -2.67
CA VAL A 15 -5.78 15.84 -2.57
C VAL A 15 -5.55 14.32 -2.59
N GLY A 16 -4.69 13.81 -3.48
CA GLY A 16 -4.30 12.40 -3.50
C GLY A 16 -3.66 11.94 -2.19
N TYR A 17 -2.72 12.73 -1.65
CA TYR A 17 -2.10 12.48 -0.34
C TYR A 17 -3.14 12.48 0.78
N ARG A 18 -4.05 13.47 0.81
CA ARG A 18 -5.11 13.56 1.83
C ARG A 18 -6.08 12.39 1.76
N ILE A 19 -6.44 11.94 0.56
CA ILE A 19 -7.26 10.75 0.33
C ILE A 19 -6.54 9.51 0.88
N VAL A 20 -5.28 9.27 0.51
CA VAL A 20 -4.49 8.14 1.05
C VAL A 20 -4.40 8.17 2.58
N THR A 21 -4.22 9.35 3.19
CA THR A 21 -4.21 9.49 4.65
C THR A 21 -5.57 9.23 5.31
N MET A 22 -6.67 9.47 4.62
CA MET A 22 -8.04 9.16 5.09
C MET A 22 -8.36 7.66 4.95
N PHE A 23 -7.91 7.02 3.85
CA PHE A 23 -8.13 5.59 3.60
C PHE A 23 -7.26 4.67 4.48
N LYS A 24 -6.20 5.21 5.11
CA LYS A 24 -5.44 4.53 6.18
C LYS A 24 -6.24 4.30 7.47
N SER A 25 -7.37 4.99 7.68
CA SER A 25 -8.10 4.97 8.97
C SER A 25 -9.38 4.12 8.97
N LYS A 26 -9.54 3.18 8.02
CA LYS A 26 -10.62 2.18 8.08
C LYS A 26 -10.06 0.78 7.91
N LYS A 27 -9.38 0.29 8.93
CA LYS A 27 -9.43 -1.15 9.21
C LYS A 27 -10.81 -1.40 9.81
N PRO A 28 -11.72 -2.15 9.16
CA PRO A 28 -12.91 -2.65 9.84
C PRO A 28 -12.40 -3.70 10.81
N GLN A 29 -12.06 -3.29 12.03
CA GLN A 29 -11.86 -4.24 13.10
C GLN A 29 -13.24 -4.49 13.69
N ASP A 30 -13.95 -5.38 13.00
CA ASP A 30 -14.96 -6.20 13.63
C ASP A 30 -14.34 -6.78 14.90
N VAL A 31 -15.09 -6.62 15.98
CA VAL A 31 -14.72 -7.00 17.32
C VAL A 31 -14.70 -8.52 17.40
N LYS A 32 -13.51 -9.14 17.54
CA LYS A 32 -13.24 -10.24 18.49
C LYS A 32 -11.84 -10.85 18.32
N ALA A 33 -11.18 -11.03 19.47
CA ALA A 33 -10.08 -11.96 19.76
C ALA A 33 -8.77 -11.71 18.99
N GLN A 34 -7.59 -11.53 19.59
CA GLN A 34 -7.09 -11.85 20.91
C GLN A 34 -5.84 -10.98 21.12
N ARG A 35 -5.70 -10.47 22.34
CA ARG A 35 -4.40 -10.14 22.91
C ARG A 35 -3.67 -11.47 23.11
N ALA A 36 -2.60 -11.72 22.37
CA ALA A 36 -1.52 -12.62 22.78
C ALA A 36 -0.38 -12.45 21.78
N ASP A 37 0.82 -12.28 22.34
CA ASP A 37 2.12 -12.27 21.68
C ASP A 37 2.66 -10.89 21.25
N ASP A 38 2.82 -10.03 22.26
CA ASP A 38 3.92 -9.08 22.37
C ASP A 38 5.27 -9.82 22.39
N THR A 39 5.65 -10.41 21.26
CA THR A 39 7.04 -10.72 20.97
C THR A 39 7.38 -10.05 19.65
N PRO A 40 8.34 -9.09 19.59
CA PRO A 40 8.90 -8.65 18.33
C PRO A 40 9.79 -9.77 17.81
N LYS A 41 9.19 -10.89 17.39
CA LYS A 41 9.84 -11.81 16.46
C LYS A 41 10.09 -10.97 15.23
N GLY A 42 11.37 -10.70 14.93
CA GLY A 42 11.75 -10.00 13.72
C GLY A 42 11.04 -10.64 12.54
N GLU A 43 10.05 -9.93 12.02
CA GLU A 43 9.26 -10.41 10.90
C GLU A 43 9.99 -10.06 9.62
N ASP A 44 9.99 -11.01 8.66
CA ASP A 44 10.63 -10.78 7.38
C ASP A 44 9.94 -9.61 6.67
N LEU A 45 10.73 -8.58 6.37
CA LEU A 45 10.29 -7.46 5.57
C LEU A 45 10.39 -7.84 4.09
N VAL A 46 9.28 -7.71 3.38
CA VAL A 46 9.20 -7.90 1.94
C VAL A 46 9.04 -6.55 1.26
N GLN A 47 9.65 -6.40 0.09
CA GLN A 47 9.58 -5.17 -0.67
C GLN A 47 8.45 -5.22 -1.69
N ASP A 48 7.62 -4.17 -1.70
CA ASP A 48 6.61 -3.96 -2.74
C ASP A 48 7.30 -3.63 -4.09
N PRO A 49 6.99 -4.36 -5.18
CA PRO A 49 7.66 -4.17 -6.47
C PRO A 49 7.28 -2.87 -7.18
N PHE A 50 6.16 -2.24 -6.81
CA PHE A 50 5.68 -0.99 -7.39
C PHE A 50 6.22 0.23 -6.62
N CYS A 51 5.90 0.33 -5.34
CA CYS A 51 6.27 1.50 -4.52
C CYS A 51 7.60 1.35 -3.77
N LYS A 52 8.27 0.19 -3.86
CA LYS A 52 9.55 -0.13 -3.21
C LYS A 52 9.55 -0.01 -1.69
N THR A 53 8.37 0.03 -1.08
CA THR A 53 8.21 0.12 0.37
C THR A 53 8.40 -1.25 1.01
N TYR A 54 9.18 -1.30 2.09
CA TYR A 54 9.34 -2.49 2.91
C TYR A 54 8.18 -2.61 3.87
N ILE A 55 7.52 -3.75 3.83
CA ILE A 55 6.37 -4.06 4.69
C ILE A 55 6.57 -5.42 5.34
N PRO A 56 6.00 -5.61 6.54
CA PRO A 56 5.88 -6.93 7.14
C PRO A 56 5.23 -7.95 6.20
N LYS A 57 5.85 -9.12 6.02
CA LYS A 57 5.25 -10.23 5.26
C LYS A 57 3.87 -10.64 5.79
N SER A 58 3.67 -10.50 7.11
CA SER A 58 2.40 -10.76 7.81
C SER A 58 1.27 -9.80 7.41
N GLN A 59 1.63 -8.57 7.02
CA GLN A 59 0.69 -7.50 6.63
C GLN A 59 0.65 -7.29 5.11
N ALA A 60 1.55 -7.92 4.36
CA ALA A 60 1.64 -7.81 2.92
C ALA A 60 0.45 -8.47 2.22
N HIS A 61 -0.06 -7.83 1.17
CA HIS A 61 -1.05 -8.42 0.29
C HIS A 61 -0.35 -9.35 -0.71
N LEU A 62 -0.56 -10.66 -0.55
CA LEU A 62 -0.05 -11.67 -1.48
C LEU A 62 -0.94 -11.72 -2.72
N LYS A 63 -0.33 -11.61 -3.90
CA LYS A 63 -0.99 -11.78 -5.19
C LYS A 63 -0.13 -12.59 -6.13
N GLU A 64 -0.75 -13.50 -6.87
CA GLU A 64 -0.08 -14.31 -7.87
C GLU A 64 -0.16 -13.63 -9.23
N ILE A 65 1.00 -13.41 -9.85
CA ILE A 65 1.13 -12.78 -11.17
C ILE A 65 2.15 -13.61 -11.95
N ASP A 66 1.78 -14.10 -13.13
CA ASP A 66 2.64 -14.93 -13.99
C ASP A 66 3.22 -16.17 -13.26
N GLY A 67 2.42 -16.80 -12.39
CA GLY A 67 2.85 -17.95 -11.59
C GLY A 67 3.86 -17.62 -10.48
N ARG A 68 4.07 -16.33 -10.18
CA ARG A 68 4.94 -15.86 -9.08
C ARG A 68 4.14 -15.06 -8.06
N THR A 69 4.31 -15.40 -6.79
CA THR A 69 3.73 -14.65 -5.68
C THR A 69 4.50 -13.34 -5.47
N HIS A 70 3.80 -12.23 -5.58
CA HIS A 70 4.31 -10.89 -5.31
C HIS A 70 3.63 -10.32 -4.06
N TYR A 71 4.38 -9.53 -3.31
CA TYR A 71 3.94 -8.90 -2.08
C TYR A 71 3.69 -7.42 -2.34
N PHE A 72 2.49 -6.94 -2.01
CA PHE A 72 2.12 -5.54 -2.19
C PHE A 72 1.73 -4.91 -0.86
N CYS A 73 2.02 -3.63 -0.69
CA CYS A 73 1.62 -2.88 0.50
C CYS A 73 0.11 -2.59 0.53
N SER A 74 -0.55 -2.63 -0.63
CA SER A 74 -1.98 -2.40 -0.75
C SER A 74 -2.54 -3.03 -2.03
N SER A 75 -3.86 -3.22 -2.07
CA SER A 75 -4.58 -3.61 -3.29
C SER A 75 -4.41 -2.58 -4.42
N GLU A 76 -4.25 -1.30 -4.10
CA GLU A 76 -4.03 -0.25 -5.09
C GLU A 76 -2.67 -0.37 -5.78
N CYS A 77 -1.60 -0.71 -5.03
CA CYS A 77 -0.29 -0.96 -5.60
C CYS A 77 -0.33 -2.18 -6.54
N PHE A 78 -1.08 -3.22 -6.19
CA PHE A 78 -1.29 -4.36 -7.09
C PHE A 78 -2.00 -3.94 -8.38
N GLU A 79 -3.07 -3.16 -8.31
CA GLU A 79 -3.82 -2.77 -9.51
C GLU A 79 -2.99 -1.86 -10.42
N LYS A 80 -2.26 -0.90 -9.85
CA LYS A 80 -1.31 -0.06 -10.60
C LYS A 80 -0.21 -0.88 -11.26
N TYR A 81 0.38 -1.81 -10.51
CA TYR A 81 1.38 -2.74 -11.03
C TYR A 81 0.82 -3.60 -12.17
N ARG A 82 -0.41 -4.08 -12.06
CA ARG A 82 -1.09 -4.86 -13.11
C ARG A 82 -1.35 -4.03 -14.37
N ILE A 83 -1.72 -2.76 -14.24
CA ILE A 83 -1.98 -1.86 -15.38
C ILE A 83 -0.67 -1.51 -16.09
N GLU A 84 0.42 -1.23 -15.37
CA GLU A 84 1.72 -0.90 -15.96
C GLU A 84 2.42 -2.09 -16.62
N LYS A 85 2.18 -3.32 -16.14
CA LYS A 85 2.80 -4.54 -16.66
C LYS A 85 2.06 -5.12 -17.88
N LYS A 86 1.02 -4.45 -18.37
CA LYS A 86 0.21 -4.86 -19.53
C LYS A 86 0.68 -4.17 -20.80
#